data_AF-A0A4V2XND1-F1
#
_entry.id   AF-A0A4V2XND1-F1
#
_cell.length_a   1.000
_cell.length_b   1.000
_cell.length_c   1.000
_cell.angle_alpha   90.00
_cell.angle_beta   90.00
_cell.angle_gamma   90.00
#
_symmetry.space_group_name_H-M   'P 1'
#
loop_
_entity.id
_entity.type
_entity.pdbx_description
1 polymer ?
#
loop_
_entity_poly.entity_id
_entity_poly.type
_entity_poly.pdbx_seq_one_letter_code
_entity_poly.pdbx_strand_id
1 'polypeptide(L)'
;MLTLIASTATSTDQTWGFLGAAGIIAVLAAYALLVIGAFFSALFSPASGGMKLVWIVFIVIAPFIGSLLWFLAGKRNAYETAYR
;
A
#
# COMPACT_ATOMS: atom_id res chain seq x y z
N MET A 1 3.09 -6.77 43.84
CA MET A 1 3.76 -7.57 42.80
C MET A 1 2.82 -7.83 41.61
N LEU A 2 1.64 -8.45 41.81
CA LEU A 2 0.65 -8.69 40.74
C LEU A 2 0.17 -7.41 40.00
N THR A 3 -0.09 -6.33 40.74
CA THR A 3 -0.51 -5.03 40.19
C THR A 3 0.57 -4.32 39.37
N LEU A 4 1.84 -4.54 39.68
CA LEU A 4 2.99 -3.97 38.96
C LEU A 4 3.16 -4.64 37.58
N ILE A 5 2.98 -5.96 37.53
CA ILE A 5 3.01 -6.75 36.28
C ILE A 5 1.85 -6.36 35.35
N ALA A 6 0.65 -6.14 35.92
CA ALA A 6 -0.51 -5.71 35.15
C ALA A 6 -0.33 -4.32 34.51
N SER A 7 0.31 -3.37 35.21
CA SER A 7 0.61 -2.04 34.65
C SER A 7 1.61 -2.09 33.50
N THR A 8 2.64 -2.95 33.58
CA THR A 8 3.66 -3.06 32.53
C THR A 8 3.14 -3.76 31.28
N ALA A 9 2.28 -4.78 31.42
CA ALA A 9 1.67 -5.47 30.29
C ALA A 9 0.81 -4.50 29.45
N THR A 10 -0.04 -3.72 30.13
CA THR A 10 -0.92 -2.74 29.49
C THR A 10 -0.14 -1.66 28.72
N SER A 11 0.98 -1.18 29.27
CA SER A 11 1.83 -0.17 28.59
C SER A 11 2.53 -0.70 27.35
N THR A 12 2.95 -1.98 27.37
CA THR A 12 3.64 -2.61 26.24
C THR A 12 2.66 -2.85 25.10
N ASP A 13 1.48 -3.41 25.38
CA ASP A 13 0.44 -3.67 24.37
C ASP A 13 -0.03 -2.37 23.70
N GLN A 14 -0.21 -1.32 24.49
CA GLN A 14 -0.57 0.00 23.98
C GLN A 14 0.52 0.58 23.08
N THR A 15 1.80 0.42 23.43
CA THR A 15 2.93 0.88 22.61
C THR A 15 2.97 0.17 21.25
N TRP A 16 2.79 -1.15 21.22
CA TRP A 16 2.73 -1.91 19.97
C TRP A 16 1.53 -1.52 19.10
N GLY A 17 0.37 -1.25 19.72
CA GLY A 17 -0.80 -0.73 19.03
C GLY A 17 -0.53 0.61 18.34
N PHE A 18 0.12 1.53 19.04
CA PHE A 18 0.49 2.83 18.47
C PHE A 18 1.53 2.72 17.34
N LEU A 19 2.56 1.90 17.52
CA LEU A 19 3.58 1.68 16.48
C LEU A 19 2.97 1.03 15.24
N GLY A 20 2.07 0.05 15.41
CA GLY A 20 1.35 -0.57 14.31
C GLY A 20 0.48 0.42 13.55
N ALA A 21 -0.33 1.22 14.26
CA ALA A 21 -1.18 2.24 13.65
C ALA A 21 -0.36 3.32 12.94
N ALA A 22 0.71 3.83 13.58
CA ALA A 22 1.61 4.80 12.99
C ALA A 22 2.31 4.26 11.74
N GLY A 23 2.72 2.99 11.76
CA GLY A 23 3.31 2.30 10.61
C GLY A 23 2.34 2.23 9.43
N ILE A 24 1.08 1.83 9.67
CA ILE A 24 0.04 1.78 8.62
C ILE A 24 -0.21 3.17 8.04
N ILE A 25 -0.36 4.19 8.90
CA ILE A 25 -0.56 5.58 8.46
C ILE A 25 0.62 6.07 7.64
N ALA A 26 1.85 5.78 8.06
CA ALA A 26 3.06 6.17 7.35
C ALA A 26 3.14 5.54 5.95
N VAL A 27 2.80 4.25 5.82
CA VAL A 27 2.75 3.56 4.52
C VAL A 27 1.68 4.17 3.61
N LEU A 28 0.47 4.41 4.13
CA LEU A 28 -0.61 5.03 3.36
C LEU A 28 -0.25 6.46 2.92
N ALA A 29 0.36 7.24 3.81
CA ALA A 29 0.81 8.59 3.51
C ALA A 29 1.93 8.60 2.47
N ALA A 30 2.93 7.73 2.59
CA ALA A 30 4.00 7.58 1.60
C ALA A 30 3.45 7.20 0.23
N TYR A 31 2.50 6.25 0.19
CA TYR A 31 1.82 5.86 -1.05
C TYR A 31 1.06 7.05 -1.68
N ALA A 32 0.29 7.79 -0.90
CA ALA A 32 -0.42 8.98 -1.38
C ALA A 32 0.53 10.05 -1.91
N LEU A 33 1.64 10.32 -1.20
CA LEU A 33 2.66 11.26 -1.63
C LEU A 33 3.34 10.84 -2.94
N LEU A 34 3.59 9.55 -3.16
CA LEU A 34 4.12 9.05 -4.42
C LEU A 34 3.14 9.26 -5.58
N VAL A 35 1.86 8.98 -5.37
CA VAL A 35 0.80 9.21 -6.39
C VAL A 35 0.71 10.70 -6.73
N ILE A 36 0.63 11.56 -5.72
CA ILE A 36 0.54 13.01 -5.89
C ILE A 36 1.81 13.57 -6.55
N GLY A 37 2.99 13.15 -6.08
CA GLY A 37 4.28 13.55 -6.62
C GLY A 37 4.45 13.13 -8.07
N ALA A 38 4.05 11.90 -8.43
CA ALA A 38 4.07 11.43 -9.80
C ALA A 38 3.10 12.22 -10.69
N PHE A 39 1.92 12.58 -10.18
CA PHE A 39 0.95 13.39 -10.91
C PHE A 39 1.50 14.79 -11.23
N PHE A 40 2.05 15.49 -10.23
CA PHE A 40 2.67 16.80 -10.45
C PHE A 40 3.93 16.70 -11.31
N SER A 41 4.75 15.65 -11.14
CA SER A 41 5.91 15.38 -12.00
C SER A 41 5.51 15.22 -13.47
N ALA A 42 4.42 14.49 -13.75
CA ALA A 42 3.87 14.38 -15.10
C ALA A 42 3.31 15.71 -15.62
N LEU A 43 2.63 16.50 -14.77
CA LEU A 43 2.07 17.80 -15.15
C LEU A 43 3.14 18.83 -15.51
N PHE A 44 4.24 18.90 -14.75
CA PHE A 44 5.32 19.86 -14.94
C PHE A 44 6.44 19.37 -15.86
N SER A 45 6.40 18.11 -16.29
CA SER A 45 7.38 17.57 -17.24
C SER A 45 7.29 18.28 -18.60
N PRO A 46 8.42 18.59 -19.26
CA PRO A 46 8.46 19.10 -20.63
C PRO A 46 8.12 18.04 -21.70
N ALA A 47 7.65 16.85 -21.29
CA ALA A 47 7.26 15.79 -22.19
C ALA A 47 6.04 16.19 -23.07
N SER A 48 6.05 15.74 -24.32
CA SER A 48 4.96 15.94 -25.28
C SER A 48 3.63 15.42 -24.73
N GLY A 49 2.50 16.04 -25.12
CA GLY A 49 1.19 15.79 -24.49
C GLY A 49 0.76 14.32 -24.43
N GLY A 50 1.10 13.52 -25.45
CA GLY A 50 0.85 12.08 -25.45
C GLY A 50 1.61 11.30 -24.37
N MET A 51 2.85 11.70 -24.08
CA MET A 51 3.68 11.07 -23.05
C MET A 51 3.17 11.38 -21.63
N LYS A 52 2.58 12.57 -21.40
CA LYS A 52 1.92 12.89 -20.13
C LYS A 52 0.71 12.00 -19.84
N LEU A 53 -0.10 11.72 -20.87
CA LEU A 53 -1.26 10.83 -20.75
C LEU A 53 -0.87 9.42 -20.33
N VAL A 54 0.21 8.87 -20.91
CA VAL A 54 0.73 7.54 -20.53
C VAL A 54 1.11 7.50 -19.05
N TRP A 55 1.80 8.54 -18.56
CA TRP A 55 2.20 8.61 -17.15
C TRP A 55 0.99 8.71 -16.20
N ILE A 56 -0.02 9.50 -16.54
CA ILE A 56 -1.25 9.60 -15.73
C ILE A 56 -1.96 8.24 -15.65
N VAL A 57 -2.09 7.54 -16.77
CA VAL A 57 -2.70 6.20 -16.81
C VAL A 57 -1.91 5.21 -15.97
N PHE A 58 -0.58 5.23 -16.03
CA PHE A 58 0.27 4.39 -15.19
C PHE A 58 0.08 4.67 -13.70
N ILE A 59 0.01 5.94 -13.29
CA ILE A 59 -0.20 6.33 -11.89
C ILE A 59 -1.53 5.78 -11.36
N VAL A 60 -2.58 5.78 -12.18
CA VAL A 60 -3.90 5.27 -11.80
C VAL A 60 -3.95 3.74 -11.80
N ILE A 61 -3.36 3.08 -12.80
CA ILE A 61 -3.52 1.63 -13.00
C ILE A 61 -2.50 0.80 -12.18
N ALA A 62 -1.29 1.30 -11.94
CA ALA A 62 -0.24 0.63 -11.16
C ALA A 62 -0.72 0.02 -9.82
N PRO A 63 -1.50 0.71 -8.97
CA PRO A 63 -1.97 0.11 -7.72
C PRO A 63 -2.97 -1.04 -7.89
N PHE A 64 -3.70 -1.07 -9.00
CA PHE A 64 -4.70 -2.10 -9.25
C PHE A 64 -4.14 -3.31 -9.99
N ILE A 65 -2.98 -3.19 -10.64
CA ILE A 65 -2.35 -4.27 -11.42
C ILE A 65 -2.13 -5.53 -10.57
N GLY A 66 -1.67 -5.40 -9.32
CA GLY A 66 -1.44 -6.55 -8.44
C GLY A 66 -2.74 -7.32 -8.12
N SER A 67 -3.80 -6.60 -7.77
CA SER A 67 -5.12 -7.19 -7.52
C SER A 67 -5.70 -7.83 -8.79
N LEU A 68 -5.56 -7.17 -9.94
CA LEU A 68 -6.02 -7.68 -11.22
C LEU A 68 -5.27 -8.97 -11.60
N LEU A 69 -3.95 -8.99 -11.46
CA LEU A 69 -3.12 -10.18 -11.68
C LEU A 69 -3.52 -11.34 -10.77
N TRP A 70 -3.83 -11.07 -9.50
CA TRP A 70 -4.33 -12.09 -8.59
C TRP A 70 -5.67 -12.67 -9.08
N PHE A 71 -6.61 -11.83 -9.53
CA PHE A 71 -7.89 -12.33 -10.02
C PHE A 71 -7.80 -13.08 -11.34
N LEU A 72 -6.94 -12.63 -12.27
CA LEU A 72 -6.80 -13.25 -13.59
C LEU A 72 -5.96 -14.53 -13.55
N ALA A 73 -4.82 -14.52 -12.87
CA ALA A 73 -3.83 -15.60 -12.88
C ALA A 73 -3.65 -16.29 -11.51
N GLY A 74 -3.77 -15.55 -10.41
CA GLY A 74 -3.60 -16.10 -9.06
C GLY A 74 -4.74 -17.04 -8.64
N LYS A 75 -5.99 -16.60 -8.80
CA LYS A 75 -7.21 -17.36 -8.51
C LYS A 75 -7.16 -18.67 -9.29
N ARG A 76 -7.11 -18.52 -10.62
CA ARG A 76 -6.28 -19.31 -11.53
C ARG A 76 -5.68 -20.62 -11.00
N ASN A 77 -4.42 -20.47 -10.68
CA ASN A 77 -3.52 -21.53 -10.33
C ASN A 77 -3.77 -22.05 -8.91
N ALA A 78 -4.36 -21.24 -8.03
CA ALA A 78 -4.67 -21.64 -6.66
C ALA A 78 -5.73 -22.74 -6.60
N TYR A 79 -6.79 -22.67 -7.42
CA TYR A 79 -7.75 -23.77 -7.48
C TYR A 79 -7.14 -24.99 -8.17
N GLU A 80 -6.41 -24.83 -9.27
CA GLU A 80 -5.73 -25.92 -10.00
C GLU A 80 -4.80 -26.76 -9.12
N THR A 81 -4.19 -26.14 -8.10
CA THR A 81 -3.28 -26.81 -7.17
C THR A 81 -4.03 -27.49 -6.03
N ALA A 82 -5.19 -26.98 -5.61
CA ALA A 82 -5.93 -27.49 -4.46
C ALA A 82 -6.71 -28.81 -4.74
N TYR A 83 -6.98 -29.13 -6.01
CA TYR A 83 -7.68 -30.36 -6.41
C TYR A 83 -6.80 -31.40 -7.12
N ARG A 84 -5.48 -31.16 -7.20
CA ARG A 84 -4.49 -32.13 -7.67
C ARG A 84 -3.96 -32.94 -6.48
#